data_AF-A0A8T6M7A6-F1
#
_entry.id   AF-A0A8T6M7A6-F1
#
_cell.length_a   1.000
_cell.length_b   1.000
_cell.length_c   1.000
_cell.angle_alpha   90.00
_cell.angle_beta   90.00
_cell.angle_gamma   90.00
#
_symmetry.space_group_name_H-M   'P 1'
#
loop_
_entity.id
_entity.type
_entity.pdbx_description
1 polymer ?
#
loop_
_entity_poly.entity_id
_entity_poly.type
_entity_poly.pdbx_seq_one_letter_code
_entity_poly.pdbx_strand_id
1 'polypeptide(L)'
;MIHNKKIAKICIIKNKDNKKCQQELSLTWRELSLAVIIVVFGFLFSTKEFLLFLNTLNPIYGFMLYYFILFLVLFVFSKFGFVIMNVKIQNIVQVIGSTMIAFAFFIVVSWESAYVQYITLGSYGEISNIFLQSEDGAVWYFWYNIIGIVNIELARLLTFVITPFVLVIVGGLLVTKRKLL
;
A
#
# COMPACT_ATOMS: atom_id res chain seq x y z
N MET A 1 6.73 12.25 26.72
CA MET A 1 5.66 11.25 26.97
C MET A 1 4.31 11.94 26.82
N ILE A 2 3.70 11.93 25.63
CA ILE A 2 2.38 12.56 25.44
C ILE A 2 1.34 11.61 26.06
N HIS A 3 0.73 12.03 27.17
CA HIS A 3 -0.32 11.31 27.87
C HIS A 3 -1.47 10.98 26.90
N ASN A 4 -1.89 9.71 26.85
CA ASN A 4 -3.01 9.22 26.04
C ASN A 4 -4.33 9.76 26.61
N LYS A 5 -4.58 11.06 26.42
CA LYS A 5 -5.80 11.72 26.88
C LYS A 5 -6.95 11.23 25.99
N LYS A 6 -7.91 10.53 26.60
CA LYS A 6 -9.14 10.08 25.94
C LYS A 6 -10.03 11.29 25.65
N ILE A 7 -10.50 11.43 24.42
CA ILE A 7 -11.33 12.58 24.00
C ILE A 7 -12.81 12.24 24.11
N ALA A 8 -13.17 11.06 23.60
CA ALA A 8 -14.54 10.60 23.54
C ALA A 8 -14.60 9.14 24.01
N LYS A 9 -15.70 8.81 24.68
CA LYS A 9 -16.07 7.44 25.03
C LYS A 9 -17.46 7.17 24.49
N ILE A 10 -17.59 6.17 23.64
CA ILE A 10 -18.89 5.72 23.14
C ILE A 10 -19.11 4.31 23.69
N CYS A 11 -20.27 4.12 24.32
CA CYS A 11 -20.69 2.82 24.82
C CYS A 11 -21.54 2.12 23.75
N ILE A 12 -21.03 1.05 23.16
CA ILE A 12 -21.72 0.35 22.04
C ILE A 12 -22.78 -0.61 22.60
N ILE A 13 -22.47 -1.32 23.69
CA ILE A 13 -23.36 -2.30 24.30
C ILE A 13 -23.60 -1.91 25.77
N LYS A 14 -24.83 -1.46 26.05
CA LYS A 14 -25.33 -1.33 27.43
C LYS A 14 -26.03 -2.61 27.81
N ASN A 15 -25.54 -3.26 28.86
CA ASN A 15 -26.27 -4.37 29.48
C ASN A 15 -27.54 -3.79 30.16
N LYS A 16 -28.70 -4.38 29.87
CA LYS A 16 -30.00 -3.89 30.36
C LYS A 16 -30.10 -3.94 31.89
N ASP A 17 -29.38 -4.88 32.51
CA ASP A 17 -29.47 -5.17 33.95
C ASP A 17 -28.26 -4.63 34.75
N ASN A 18 -27.25 -4.10 34.07
CA ASN A 18 -26.04 -3.59 34.72
C ASN A 18 -25.60 -2.29 34.04
N LYS A 19 -25.55 -1.18 34.79
CA LYS A 19 -25.10 0.15 34.30
C LYS A 19 -23.65 0.19 33.78
N LYS A 20 -22.93 -0.94 33.72
CA LYS A 20 -21.57 -1.05 33.18
C LYS A 20 -21.61 -1.26 31.67
N CYS A 21 -20.83 -0.45 30.96
CA CYS A 21 -20.61 -0.60 29.54
C CYS A 21 -19.73 -1.83 29.25
N GLN A 22 -20.18 -2.75 28.40
CA GLN A 22 -19.40 -3.96 28.07
C GLN A 22 -18.31 -3.69 27.02
N GLN A 23 -18.53 -2.73 26.13
CA GLN A 23 -17.55 -2.32 25.11
C GLN A 23 -17.51 -0.79 25.03
N GLU A 24 -16.40 -0.21 25.50
CA GLU A 24 -16.10 1.22 25.36
C GLU A 24 -15.16 1.41 24.17
N LEU A 25 -15.64 2.07 23.12
CA LEU A 25 -14.77 2.61 22.08
C LEU A 25 -14.27 3.97 22.60
N SER A 26 -12.97 4.08 22.89
CA SER A 26 -12.38 5.34 23.32
C SER A 26 -11.49 5.92 22.25
N LEU A 27 -11.89 7.07 21.69
CA LEU A 27 -11.13 7.75 20.66
C LEU A 27 -10.00 8.56 21.31
N THR A 28 -8.77 8.24 20.95
CA THR A 28 -7.57 8.89 21.47
C THR A 28 -7.16 10.07 20.60
N TRP A 29 -6.44 11.04 21.16
CA TRP A 29 -5.89 12.16 20.39
C TRP A 29 -4.96 11.72 19.26
N ARG A 30 -4.31 10.56 19.41
CA ARG A 30 -3.49 9.97 18.36
C ARG A 30 -4.33 9.53 17.16
N GLU A 31 -5.41 8.81 17.40
CA GLU A 31 -6.33 8.37 16.33
C GLU A 31 -6.98 9.54 15.61
N LEU A 32 -7.40 10.58 16.35
CA LEU A 32 -7.94 11.79 15.74
C LEU A 32 -6.89 12.50 14.88
N SER A 33 -5.66 12.66 15.39
CA SER A 33 -4.57 13.28 14.62
C SER A 33 -4.23 12.50 13.36
N LEU A 34 -4.26 11.16 13.43
CA LEU A 34 -4.02 10.28 12.29
C LEU A 34 -5.11 10.47 11.23
N ALA A 35 -6.38 10.51 11.63
CA ALA A 35 -7.49 10.75 10.72
C ALA A 35 -7.35 12.11 10.00
N VAL A 36 -7.02 13.17 10.74
CA VAL A 36 -6.78 14.51 10.15
C VAL A 36 -5.63 14.47 9.15
N ILE A 37 -4.51 13.82 9.48
CA ILE A 37 -3.36 13.67 8.59
C ILE A 37 -3.78 12.96 7.29
N ILE A 38 -4.52 11.86 7.38
CA ILE A 38 -5.02 11.13 6.20
C ILE A 38 -5.92 12.02 5.33
N VAL A 39 -6.81 12.81 5.94
CA VAL A 39 -7.68 13.75 5.20
C VAL A 39 -6.86 14.80 4.46
N VAL A 40 -5.85 15.39 5.11
CA VAL A 40 -4.96 16.38 4.49
C VAL A 40 -4.19 15.77 3.32
N PHE A 41 -3.62 14.58 3.49
CA PHE A 41 -2.91 13.88 2.41
C PHE A 41 -3.86 13.53 1.25
N GLY A 42 -5.05 13.00 1.56
CA GLY A 42 -6.07 12.69 0.55
C GLY A 42 -6.44 13.92 -0.27
N PHE A 43 -6.66 15.06 0.39
CA PHE A 43 -6.91 16.33 -0.28
C PHE A 43 -5.76 16.74 -1.19
N LEU A 44 -4.53 16.81 -0.67
CA LEU A 44 -3.34 17.24 -1.44
C LEU A 44 -3.10 16.36 -2.68
N PHE A 45 -3.18 15.04 -2.53
CA PHE A 45 -2.92 14.10 -3.62
C PHE A 45 -4.08 13.96 -4.62
N SER A 46 -5.27 14.45 -4.27
CA SER A 46 -6.43 14.51 -5.18
C SER A 46 -6.51 15.80 -6.00
N THR A 47 -5.57 16.74 -5.83
CA THR A 47 -5.58 18.01 -6.58
C THR A 47 -5.30 17.80 -8.07
N LYS A 48 -5.96 18.57 -8.93
CA LYS A 48 -5.83 18.47 -10.39
C LYS A 48 -4.38 18.67 -10.84
N GLU A 49 -3.69 19.64 -10.24
CA GLU A 49 -2.31 20.00 -10.55
C GLU A 49 -1.36 18.83 -10.26
N PHE A 50 -1.57 18.16 -9.12
CA PHE A 50 -0.77 16.99 -8.75
C PHE A 50 -1.02 15.80 -9.67
N LEU A 51 -2.28 15.52 -10.01
CA LEU A 51 -2.62 14.45 -10.96
C LEU A 51 -2.05 14.71 -12.35
N LEU A 52 -2.16 15.94 -12.87
CA LEU A 52 -1.57 16.29 -14.16
C LEU A 52 -0.05 16.16 -14.13
N PHE A 53 0.61 16.59 -13.04
CA PHE A 53 2.03 16.37 -12.83
C PHE A 53 2.39 14.88 -12.87
N LEU A 54 1.66 14.02 -12.14
CA LEU A 54 1.89 12.57 -12.16
C LEU A 54 1.71 11.99 -13.57
N ASN A 55 0.74 12.47 -14.35
CA ASN A 55 0.54 11.99 -15.71
C ASN A 55 1.70 12.32 -16.66
N THR A 56 2.48 13.37 -16.37
CA THR A 56 3.69 13.69 -17.15
C THR A 56 4.87 12.77 -16.86
N LEU A 57 4.84 12.02 -15.74
CA LEU A 57 5.90 11.11 -15.37
C LEU A 57 5.76 9.78 -16.12
N ASN A 58 6.90 9.19 -16.49
CA ASN A 58 6.91 7.80 -16.93
C ASN A 58 6.38 6.91 -15.79
N PRO A 59 5.64 5.81 -16.11
CA PRO A 59 5.12 4.87 -15.12
C PRO A 59 6.13 4.46 -14.03
N ILE A 60 7.39 4.23 -14.38
CA ILE A 60 8.43 3.84 -13.40
C ILE A 60 8.76 4.99 -12.44
N TYR A 61 8.95 6.21 -12.96
CA TYR A 61 9.29 7.36 -12.11
C TYR A 61 8.12 7.76 -11.21
N GLY A 62 6.89 7.72 -11.74
CA GLY A 62 5.70 7.96 -10.95
C GLY A 62 5.50 6.90 -9.86
N PHE A 63 5.76 5.63 -10.20
CA PHE A 63 5.76 4.53 -9.23
C PHE A 63 6.81 4.70 -8.12
N MET A 64 8.04 5.12 -8.47
CA MET A 64 9.08 5.44 -7.48
C MET A 64 8.68 6.60 -6.57
N LEU A 65 8.07 7.64 -7.12
CA LEU A 65 7.57 8.78 -6.36
C LEU A 65 6.44 8.36 -5.41
N TYR A 66 5.51 7.53 -5.87
CA TYR A 66 4.45 6.94 -5.06
C TYR A 66 5.02 6.16 -3.86
N TYR A 67 6.01 5.28 -4.11
CA TYR A 67 6.66 4.52 -3.04
C TYR A 67 7.48 5.37 -2.08
N PHE A 68 8.10 6.45 -2.56
CA PHE A 68 8.78 7.41 -1.71
C PHE A 68 7.81 8.13 -0.78
N ILE A 69 6.67 8.59 -1.31
CA ILE A 69 5.60 9.21 -0.51
C ILE A 69 5.06 8.20 0.52
N LEU A 70 4.76 6.97 0.10
CA LEU A 70 4.28 5.91 0.99
C LEU A 70 5.29 5.62 2.11
N PHE A 71 6.58 5.54 1.78
CA PHE A 71 7.65 5.37 2.77
C PHE A 71 7.67 6.52 3.77
N LEU A 72 7.58 7.77 3.33
CA LEU A 72 7.53 8.94 4.22
C LEU A 72 6.31 8.89 5.14
N VAL A 73 5.13 8.55 4.61
CA VAL A 73 3.89 8.42 5.41
C VAL A 73 4.04 7.31 6.45
N LEU A 74 4.52 6.13 6.06
CA LEU A 74 4.77 5.01 6.97
C LEU A 74 5.84 5.34 8.02
N PHE A 75 6.89 6.07 7.64
CA PHE A 75 7.91 6.54 8.57
C PHE A 75 7.32 7.48 9.62
N VAL A 76 6.49 8.45 9.21
CA VAL A 76 5.77 9.33 10.13
C VAL A 76 4.86 8.50 11.05
N PHE A 77 4.09 7.55 10.52
CA PHE A 77 3.21 6.68 11.30
C PHE A 77 3.98 5.81 12.30
N SER A 78 5.18 5.35 11.94
CA SER A 78 6.03 4.58 12.84
C SER A 78 6.38 5.37 14.12
N LYS A 79 6.55 6.70 14.01
CA LYS A 79 6.82 7.58 15.16
C LYS A 79 5.62 7.73 16.08
N PHE A 80 4.40 7.53 15.59
CA PHE A 80 3.17 7.55 16.38
C PHE A 80 2.85 6.21 17.06
N GLY A 81 3.69 5.18 16.84
CA GLY A 81 3.50 3.85 17.41
C GLY A 81 2.46 3.03 16.68
N PHE A 82 2.32 3.23 15.37
CA PHE A 82 1.41 2.44 14.54
C PHE A 82 1.81 0.96 14.56
N VAL A 83 0.87 0.09 14.93
CA VAL A 83 1.04 -1.36 14.95
C VAL A 83 0.12 -1.93 13.88
N ILE A 84 0.69 -2.55 12.86
CA ILE A 84 -0.08 -3.20 11.79
C ILE A 84 -0.20 -4.68 12.17
N MET A 85 -1.44 -5.17 12.28
CA MET A 85 -1.74 -6.58 12.57
C MET A 85 -0.97 -7.17 13.76
N ASN A 86 -0.86 -6.40 14.86
CA ASN A 86 -0.16 -6.80 16.09
C ASN A 86 1.35 -7.03 15.93
N VAL A 87 1.93 -6.76 14.76
CA VAL A 87 3.37 -6.81 14.52
C VAL A 87 3.95 -5.42 14.76
N LYS A 88 4.71 -5.30 15.85
CA LYS A 88 5.53 -4.10 16.05
C LYS A 88 6.75 -4.22 15.13
N ILE A 89 6.73 -3.47 14.04
CA ILE A 89 7.86 -3.36 13.13
C ILE A 89 9.04 -2.77 13.91
N GLN A 90 10.07 -3.58 14.16
CA GLN A 90 11.22 -3.18 14.98
C GLN A 90 12.45 -2.85 14.12
N ASN A 91 12.60 -3.51 12.97
CA ASN A 91 13.78 -3.41 12.12
C ASN A 91 13.42 -2.97 10.70
N ILE A 92 14.30 -2.22 10.04
CA ILE A 92 14.12 -1.78 8.65
C ILE A 92 13.96 -2.97 7.69
N VAL A 93 14.63 -4.09 7.98
CA VAL A 93 14.52 -5.34 7.20
C VAL A 93 13.09 -5.87 7.21
N GLN A 94 12.38 -5.77 8.34
CA GLN A 94 10.98 -6.18 8.43
C GLN A 94 10.04 -5.22 7.70
N VAL A 95 10.38 -3.92 7.65
CA VAL A 95 9.65 -2.95 6.81
C VAL A 95 9.76 -3.38 5.36
N ILE A 96 10.98 -3.57 4.86
CA ILE A 96 11.24 -3.95 3.48
C ILE A 96 10.51 -5.25 3.15
N GLY A 97 10.65 -6.28 3.98
CA GLY A 97 9.95 -7.55 3.78
C GLY A 97 8.44 -7.42 3.75
N SER A 98 7.85 -6.61 4.65
CA SER A 98 6.41 -6.36 4.67
C SER A 98 5.96 -5.59 3.43
N THR A 99 6.75 -4.61 2.99
CA THR A 99 6.49 -3.84 1.76
C THR A 99 6.55 -4.74 0.53
N MET A 100 7.47 -5.70 0.45
CA MET A 100 7.53 -6.66 -0.67
C MET A 100 6.28 -7.56 -0.71
N ILE A 101 5.81 -8.04 0.44
CA ILE A 101 4.59 -8.85 0.52
C ILE A 101 3.37 -8.02 0.11
N ALA A 102 3.26 -6.77 0.60
CA ALA A 102 2.17 -5.88 0.24
C ALA A 102 2.18 -5.54 -1.26
N PHE A 103 3.36 -5.23 -1.81
CA PHE A 103 3.53 -5.00 -3.25
C PHE A 103 3.12 -6.23 -4.07
N ALA A 104 3.54 -7.44 -3.67
CA ALA A 104 3.14 -8.68 -4.32
C ALA A 104 1.62 -8.90 -4.29
N PHE A 105 0.96 -8.54 -3.18
CA PHE A 105 -0.49 -8.58 -3.08
C PHE A 105 -1.15 -7.60 -4.08
N PHE A 106 -0.68 -6.35 -4.15
CA PHE A 106 -1.23 -5.35 -5.07
C PHE A 106 -1.00 -5.68 -6.54
N ILE A 107 0.10 -6.33 -6.91
CA ILE A 107 0.27 -6.87 -8.29
C ILE A 107 -0.91 -7.76 -8.69
N VAL A 108 -1.43 -8.57 -7.76
CA VAL A 108 -2.49 -9.55 -8.06
C VAL A 108 -3.87 -8.89 -8.11
N VAL A 109 -4.09 -7.80 -7.36
CA VAL A 109 -5.44 -7.24 -7.13
C VAL A 109 -5.69 -5.84 -7.70
N SER A 110 -4.67 -5.07 -8.10
CA SER A 110 -4.89 -3.68 -8.59
C SER A 110 -5.64 -3.65 -9.93
N TRP A 111 -5.38 -4.63 -10.81
CA TRP A 111 -5.97 -4.73 -12.16
C TRP A 111 -5.84 -3.46 -13.01
N GLU A 112 -4.74 -2.72 -12.85
CA GLU A 112 -4.47 -1.42 -13.48
C GLU A 112 -3.40 -1.51 -14.60
N SER A 113 -2.94 -2.71 -14.93
CA SER A 113 -1.94 -2.94 -15.97
C SER A 113 -2.49 -2.87 -17.41
N ALA A 114 -1.59 -2.62 -18.35
CA ALA A 114 -1.88 -2.65 -19.79
C ALA A 114 -2.40 -4.01 -20.29
N TYR A 115 -2.11 -5.11 -19.58
CA TYR A 115 -2.68 -6.43 -19.90
C TYR A 115 -4.18 -6.48 -19.67
N VAL A 116 -4.66 -5.95 -18.53
CA VAL A 116 -6.08 -5.91 -18.20
C VAL A 116 -6.84 -5.11 -19.25
N GLN A 117 -6.28 -3.98 -19.67
CA GLN A 117 -6.85 -3.20 -20.76
C GLN A 117 -6.88 -3.95 -22.08
N TYR A 118 -5.80 -4.64 -22.45
CA TYR A 118 -5.75 -5.42 -23.68
C TYR A 118 -6.82 -6.52 -23.71
N ILE A 119 -7.01 -7.25 -22.60
CA ILE A 119 -8.02 -8.31 -22.53
C ILE A 119 -9.44 -7.76 -22.52
N THR A 120 -9.67 -6.60 -21.90
CA THR A 120 -11.02 -6.02 -21.78
C THR A 120 -11.45 -5.23 -23.02
N LEU A 121 -10.53 -4.56 -23.71
CA LEU A 121 -10.83 -3.69 -24.86
C LEU A 121 -10.28 -4.22 -26.19
N GLY A 122 -9.46 -5.28 -26.19
CA GLY A 122 -8.84 -5.84 -27.40
C GLY A 122 -7.71 -4.98 -27.99
N SER A 123 -7.35 -3.86 -27.36
CA SER A 123 -6.31 -2.94 -27.83
C SER A 123 -5.60 -2.22 -26.68
N TYR A 124 -4.35 -1.86 -26.93
CA TYR A 124 -3.58 -0.93 -26.08
C TYR A 124 -3.99 0.50 -26.43
N GLY A 125 -5.15 0.93 -25.92
CA GLY A 125 -5.61 2.31 -26.09
C GLY A 125 -4.71 3.31 -25.34
N GLU A 126 -5.02 4.61 -25.47
CA GLU A 126 -4.35 5.65 -24.69
C GLU A 126 -4.70 5.50 -23.20
N ILE A 127 -3.77 4.92 -22.44
CA ILE A 127 -3.88 4.78 -20.98
C ILE A 127 -3.21 6.01 -20.35
N SER A 128 -3.89 6.66 -19.41
CA SER A 128 -3.22 7.68 -18.60
C SER A 128 -2.06 7.02 -17.84
N ASN A 129 -0.88 7.67 -17.86
CA ASN A 129 0.31 7.16 -17.22
C ASN A 129 0.09 6.95 -15.72
N ILE A 130 -0.83 7.71 -15.10
CA ILE A 130 -1.18 7.55 -13.69
C ILE A 130 -1.71 6.14 -13.40
N PHE A 131 -2.54 5.57 -14.28
CA PHE A 131 -3.05 4.20 -14.09
C PHE A 131 -1.92 3.17 -14.16
N LEU A 132 -0.91 3.41 -14.98
CA LEU A 132 0.24 2.52 -15.10
C LEU A 132 1.26 2.68 -13.96
N GLN A 133 1.07 3.66 -13.07
CA GLN A 133 1.88 3.87 -11.86
C GLN A 133 1.42 2.97 -10.69
N SER A 134 0.75 1.86 -10.98
CA SER A 134 0.37 0.82 -10.03
C SER A 134 1.43 -0.30 -9.94
N GLU A 135 1.32 -1.17 -8.96
CA GLU A 135 2.21 -2.31 -8.78
C GLU A 135 2.19 -3.27 -9.97
N ASP A 136 1.00 -3.63 -10.46
CA ASP A 136 0.84 -4.52 -11.61
C ASP A 136 1.24 -3.82 -12.93
N GLY A 137 0.91 -2.54 -13.08
CA GLY A 137 1.29 -1.70 -14.21
C GLY A 137 2.80 -1.55 -14.34
N ALA A 138 3.50 -1.28 -13.23
CA ALA A 138 4.96 -1.14 -13.20
C ALA A 138 5.68 -2.46 -13.52
N VAL A 139 5.22 -3.58 -12.95
CA VAL A 139 5.81 -4.90 -13.21
C VAL A 139 5.56 -5.35 -14.65
N TRP A 140 4.35 -5.13 -15.17
CA TRP A 140 4.06 -5.34 -16.59
C TRP A 140 4.98 -4.50 -17.47
N TYR A 141 5.10 -3.20 -17.19
CA TYR A 141 5.94 -2.30 -17.95
C TYR A 141 7.41 -2.75 -17.94
N PHE A 142 7.91 -3.21 -16.80
CA PHE A 142 9.26 -3.76 -16.68
C PHE A 142 9.46 -4.97 -17.61
N TRP A 143 8.62 -6.00 -17.52
CA TRP A 143 8.78 -7.21 -18.32
C TRP A 143 8.57 -6.98 -19.81
N TYR A 144 7.54 -6.22 -20.17
CA TYR A 144 7.16 -6.01 -21.57
C TYR A 144 8.03 -4.96 -22.26
N ASN A 145 8.22 -3.79 -21.65
CA ASN A 145 8.89 -2.65 -22.30
C ASN A 145 10.40 -2.57 -22.01
N ILE A 146 10.85 -2.93 -20.81
CA ILE A 146 12.28 -2.82 -20.46
C ILE A 146 13.03 -4.08 -20.84
N ILE A 147 12.53 -5.25 -20.45
CA ILE A 147 13.15 -6.54 -20.80
C ILE A 147 12.84 -6.93 -22.26
N GLY A 148 11.72 -6.46 -22.82
CA GLY A 148 11.36 -6.70 -24.22
C GLY A 148 10.64 -8.02 -24.46
N ILE A 149 9.91 -8.55 -23.47
CA ILE A 149 9.13 -9.77 -23.62
C ILE A 149 7.86 -9.48 -24.41
N VAL A 150 7.92 -9.74 -25.72
CA VAL A 150 6.81 -9.48 -26.65
C VAL A 150 5.66 -10.49 -26.57
N ASN A 151 5.92 -11.68 -26.00
CA ASN A 151 4.86 -12.67 -25.81
C ASN A 151 3.98 -12.28 -24.62
N ILE A 152 2.75 -11.87 -24.91
CA ILE A 152 1.77 -11.35 -23.93
C ILE A 152 1.50 -12.37 -22.81
N GLU A 153 1.33 -13.65 -23.15
CA GLU A 153 1.04 -14.69 -22.16
C GLU A 153 2.24 -14.96 -21.24
N LEU A 154 3.46 -14.90 -21.79
CA LEU A 154 4.67 -15.01 -20.99
C LEU A 154 4.82 -13.80 -20.06
N ALA A 155 4.63 -12.58 -20.57
CA ALA A 155 4.67 -11.36 -19.76
C ALA A 155 3.62 -11.39 -18.64
N ARG A 156 2.41 -11.90 -18.93
CA ARG A 156 1.35 -12.11 -17.94
C ARG A 156 1.77 -13.07 -16.84
N LEU A 157 2.33 -14.22 -17.19
CA LEU A 157 2.79 -15.20 -16.20
C LEU A 157 3.91 -14.61 -15.32
N LEU A 158 4.85 -13.89 -15.93
CA LEU A 158 5.92 -13.24 -15.18
C LEU A 158 5.37 -12.18 -14.22
N THR A 159 4.48 -11.32 -14.70
CA THR A 159 3.88 -10.25 -13.89
C THR A 159 2.99 -10.78 -12.78
N PHE A 160 2.02 -11.64 -13.06
CA PHE A 160 0.97 -11.98 -12.10
C PHE A 160 1.22 -13.26 -11.30
N VAL A 161 2.20 -14.08 -11.69
CA VAL A 161 2.47 -15.37 -11.04
C VAL A 161 3.88 -15.40 -10.47
N ILE A 162 4.89 -15.24 -11.33
CA ILE A 162 6.29 -15.44 -10.93
C ILE A 162 6.77 -14.31 -10.03
N THR A 163 6.55 -13.05 -10.40
CA THR A 163 7.01 -11.91 -9.59
C THR A 163 6.36 -11.91 -8.19
N PRO A 164 5.02 -12.02 -8.01
CA PRO A 164 4.41 -12.10 -6.69
C PRO A 164 4.93 -13.28 -5.87
N PHE A 165 5.09 -14.46 -6.47
CA PHE A 165 5.61 -15.64 -5.79
C PHE A 165 7.02 -15.39 -5.21
N VAL A 166 7.94 -14.87 -6.03
CA VAL A 166 9.31 -14.56 -5.59
C VAL A 166 9.31 -13.51 -4.49
N LEU A 167 8.52 -12.44 -4.66
CA LEU A 167 8.45 -11.36 -3.69
C LEU A 167 7.85 -11.78 -2.35
N VAL A 168 6.84 -12.65 -2.34
CA VAL A 168 6.28 -13.20 -1.10
C VAL A 168 7.29 -14.11 -0.40
N ILE A 169 8.03 -14.95 -1.12
CA ILE A 169 9.07 -15.79 -0.51
C ILE A 169 10.16 -14.93 0.11
N VAL A 170 10.74 -14.00 -0.65
CA VAL A 170 11.81 -13.14 -0.16
C VAL A 170 11.30 -12.26 0.98
N GLY A 171 10.14 -11.64 0.82
CA GLY A 171 9.52 -10.82 1.84
C GLY A 171 9.22 -11.59 3.13
N GLY A 172 8.69 -12.82 3.02
CA GLY A 172 8.42 -13.69 4.15
C GLY A 172 9.70 -14.07 4.91
N LEU A 173 10.80 -14.33 4.19
CA LEU A 173 12.12 -14.57 4.80
C LEU A 173 12.64 -13.35 5.56
N LEU A 174 12.42 -12.13 5.04
CA LEU A 174 12.86 -10.88 5.69
C LEU A 174 12.01 -10.49 6.91
N VAL A 175 10.71 -10.82 6.90
CA VAL A 175 9.80 -10.54 8.03
C VAL A 175 10.03 -11.52 9.18
N THR A 176 10.32 -12.79 8.87
CA THR A 176 10.49 -13.84 9.87
C THR A 176 11.71 -13.56 10.73
N LYS A 177 11.51 -13.38 12.05
CA LYS A 177 12.61 -13.36 13.02
C LYS A 177 13.22 -14.75 13.11
N ARG A 178 14.14 -15.11 12.22
CA ARG A 178 15.06 -16.21 12.52
C ARG A 178 15.93 -15.74 13.69
N LYS A 179 15.75 -16.36 14.86
CA LYS A 179 16.87 -16.53 15.77
C LYS A 179 17.87 -17.37 14.99
N LEU A 180 18.87 -16.73 14.38
CA LEU A 180 20.06 -17.44 13.96
C LEU A 180 20.60 -18.09 15.24
N LEU A 181 20.46 -19.41 15.31
CA LEU A 181 20.99 -20.26 16.37
C LEU A 181 22.50 -20.08 16.48
#